data_AF-A0A2A2QV35-F1
#
_entry.id   AF-A0A2A2QV35-F1
#
_cell.length_a   1.000
_cell.length_b   1.000
_cell.length_c   1.000
_cell.angle_alpha   90.00
_cell.angle_beta   90.00
_cell.angle_gamma   90.00
#
_symmetry.space_group_name_H-M   'P 1'
#
loop_
_entity.id
_entity.type
_entity.pdbx_description
1 polymer ?
#
loop_
_entity_poly.entity_id
_entity_poly.type
_entity_poly.pdbx_seq_one_letter_code
_entity_poly.pdbx_strand_id
1 'polypeptide(L)' 'MNLPRLGLVLVALVRLGAPVGAGEMDARFKDRVLPVLARHCHECHSHAAKKSRGDLVLDSVSAIL' A
#
# COMPACT_ATOMS: atom_id res chain seq x y z
N MET A 1 28.99 -32.22 -4.04
CA MET A 1 28.12 -31.04 -3.81
C MET A 1 27.33 -30.77 -5.08
N ASN A 2 26.04 -31.09 -5.09
CA ASN A 2 25.24 -31.14 -6.33
C ASN A 2 24.60 -29.78 -6.61
N LEU A 3 25.10 -29.09 -7.64
CA LEU A 3 24.61 -27.83 -8.20
C LEU A 3 23.06 -27.66 -8.26
N PRO A 4 22.24 -28.68 -8.61
CA PRO A 4 20.78 -28.53 -8.64
C PRO A 4 20.14 -28.31 -7.27
N ARG A 5 20.76 -28.76 -6.18
CA ARG A 5 20.24 -28.54 -4.81
C ARG A 5 20.41 -27.09 -4.37
N LEU A 6 21.47 -26.42 -4.81
CA LEU A 6 21.71 -25.02 -4.48
C LEU A 6 20.70 -24.10 -5.17
N GLY A 7 20.36 -24.40 -6.44
CA GLY A 7 19.33 -23.67 -7.18
C GLY A 7 17.93 -23.78 -6.56
N LEU A 8 17.55 -24.97 -6.09
CA LEU A 8 16.23 -25.19 -5.47
C LEU A 8 16.09 -24.44 -4.14
N VAL A 9 17.14 -24.40 -3.32
CA VAL A 9 17.15 -23.67 -2.03
C VAL A 9 17.04 -22.16 -2.27
N LEU A 10 17.73 -21.63 -3.29
CA LEU A 10 17.69 -20.21 -3.62
C LEU A 10 16.28 -19.75 -4.07
N VAL A 11 15.61 -20.57 -4.89
CA VAL A 11 14.24 -20.30 -5.35
C VAL A 11 13.23 -20.35 -4.20
N ALA A 12 13.41 -21.28 -3.26
CA ALA A 12 12.56 -21.36 -2.07
C ALA A 12 12.70 -20.13 -1.16
N LEU A 13 13.92 -19.62 -0.98
CA LEU A 13 14.18 -18.43 -0.15
C LEU A 13 13.53 -17.16 -0.72
N VAL A 14 13.53 -16.98 -2.05
CA VAL A 14 12.85 -15.85 -2.70
C VAL A 14 11.33 -15.92 -2.54
N ARG A 15 10.75 -17.12 -2.57
CA ARG A 15 9.30 -17.33 -2.42
C ARG A 15 8.80 -17.15 -0.98
N LEU A 16 9.65 -17.39 0.02
CA LEU A 16 9.32 -17.24 1.44
C LEU A 16 9.64 -15.85 2.02
N GLY A 17 10.33 -14.99 1.26
CA GLY A 17 10.63 -13.62 1.68
C GLY A 17 9.35 -12.79 1.77
N ALA A 18 8.73 -12.76 2.95
CA ALA A 18 7.69 -11.80 3.27
C ALA A 18 8.23 -10.38 3.08
N PRO A 19 7.43 -9.42 2.56
CA PRO A 19 7.88 -8.05 2.40
C PRO A 19 8.19 -7.46 3.78
N VAL A 20 9.48 -7.34 4.08
CA VAL A 20 10.04 -6.73 5.29
C VAL A 20 9.77 -5.22 5.23
N GLY A 21 8.56 -4.80 5.61
CA GLY A 21 8.22 -3.37 5.67
C GLY A 21 6.77 -3.02 5.35
N ALA A 22 5.98 -3.94 4.79
CA ALA A 22 4.59 -3.63 4.42
C ALA A 22 3.72 -3.28 5.65
N GLY A 23 3.90 -3.97 6.78
CA GLY A 23 3.09 -3.76 7.97
C GLY A 23 3.39 -2.45 8.72
N GLU A 24 4.65 -2.04 8.82
CA GLU A 24 5.03 -0.83 9.56
C GLU A 24 4.70 0.46 8.78
N MET A 25 4.80 0.41 7.45
CA MET A 25 4.44 1.54 6.60
C MET A 25 2.92 1.80 6.60
N ASP A 26 2.11 0.73 6.67
CA ASP A 26 0.64 0.81 6.78
C ASP A 26 0.20 1.46 8.11
N ALA A 27 0.80 1.06 9.23
CA ALA A 27 0.49 1.65 10.54
C ALA A 27 0.81 3.15 10.58
N ARG A 28 1.99 3.56 10.09
CA ARG A 28 2.37 4.98 10.04
C ARG A 28 1.41 5.79 9.16
N PHE A 29 0.99 5.25 8.02
CA PHE A 29 0.02 5.92 7.16
C PHE A 29 -1.33 6.09 7.86
N LYS A 30 -1.87 5.00 8.43
CA LYS A 30 -3.17 5.01 9.14
C LYS A 30 -3.19 5.96 10.33
N ASP A 31 -2.11 6.02 11.10
CA ASP A 31 -2.08 6.82 12.33
C ASP A 31 -1.75 8.29 12.08
N ARG A 32 -0.98 8.61 11.03
CA ARG A 32 -0.44 9.97 10.82
C ARG A 32 -1.02 10.66 9.59
N VAL A 33 -1.21 9.94 8.50
CA VAL A 33 -1.56 10.52 7.20
C VAL A 33 -3.07 10.47 6.97
N LEU A 34 -3.69 9.30 7.17
CA LEU A 34 -5.12 9.10 6.94
C LEU A 34 -6.01 10.11 7.72
N PRO A 35 -5.73 10.48 8.99
CA PRO A 35 -6.55 11.45 9.71
C PRO A 35 -6.47 12.87 9.11
N VAL A 36 -5.33 13.23 8.51
CA VAL A 36 -5.16 14.50 7.81
C VAL A 36 -5.98 14.52 6.52
N LEU A 37 -5.90 13.46 5.72
CA LEU A 37 -6.69 13.31 4.50
C LEU A 37 -8.20 13.32 4.80
N ALA A 38 -8.63 12.61 5.84
CA ALA A 38 -10.03 12.57 6.27
C ALA A 38 -10.55 13.97 6.66
N ARG A 39 -9.74 14.77 7.37
CA ARG A 39 -10.14 16.11 7.83
C ARG A 39 -10.08 17.17 6.75
N HIS A 40 -9.13 17.09 5.83
CA HIS A 40 -8.82 18.22 4.94
C HIS A 40 -9.08 17.93 3.46
N CYS A 41 -9.22 16.66 3.06
CA CYS A 41 -9.26 16.28 1.64
C CYS A 41 -10.53 15.51 1.27
N HIS A 42 -10.99 14.60 2.13
CA HIS A 42 -12.08 13.67 1.79
C HIS A 42 -13.43 14.35 1.55
N GLU A 43 -13.66 15.57 2.03
CA GLU A 43 -14.89 16.31 1.73
C GLU A 43 -15.12 16.47 0.22
N CYS A 44 -14.04 16.65 -0.55
CA CYS A 44 -14.08 16.85 -2.01
C CYS A 44 -13.39 15.75 -2.82
N HIS A 45 -12.52 14.95 -2.21
CA HIS A 45 -11.68 13.96 -2.90
C HIS A 45 -11.82 12.55 -2.31
N SER A 46 -13.05 12.14 -1.98
CA SER A 46 -13.36 10.76 -1.60
C SER A 46 -14.49 10.23 -2.47
N HIS A 47 -14.64 8.90 -2.52
CA HIS A 47 -15.80 8.28 -3.19
C HIS A 47 -17.12 8.69 -2.53
N ALA A 48 -17.10 8.99 -1.23
CA ALA A 48 -18.26 9.44 -0.47
C ALA A 48 -18.51 10.96 -0.57
N ALA A 49 -17.66 11.71 -1.28
CA ALA A 49 -17.79 13.15 -1.41
C ALA A 49 -19.09 13.51 -2.14
N LYS A 50 -19.89 14.41 -1.54
CA LYS A 50 -21.13 14.91 -2.16
C LYS A 50 -20.85 15.74 -3.42
N LYS A 51 -19.67 16.34 -3.51
CA LYS A 51 -19.17 17.09 -4.67
C LYS A 51 -17.70 16.76 -4.87
N SER A 52 -17.42 15.91 -5.86
CA SER A 52 -16.05 15.66 -6.30
C SER A 52 -15.45 16.88 -6.98
N ARG A 53 -14.15 17.12 -6.81
CA ARG A 53 -13.42 18.19 -7.48
C ARG A 53 -12.18 17.66 -8.18
N GLY A 54 -11.91 18.17 -9.38
CA GLY A 54 -10.64 17.99 -10.08
C GLY A 54 -10.26 16.55 -10.38
N ASP A 55 -11.25 15.68 -10.61
CA ASP A 55 -11.08 14.26 -11.00
C ASP A 55 -10.07 13.47 -10.14
N LEU A 56 -9.96 13.84 -8.86
CA LEU A 56 -9.03 13.25 -7.91
C LEU A 56 -9.77 12.58 -6.77
N VAL A 57 -9.33 11.37 -6.42
CA VAL A 57 -9.87 10.57 -5.32
C VAL A 57 -8.73 10.00 -4.47
N LEU A 58 -8.81 10.20 -3.15
CA LEU A 58 -7.70 9.96 -2.20
C LEU A 58 -8.02 8.94 -1.11
N ASP A 59 -9.21 8.34 -1.13
CA ASP A 59 -9.62 7.27 -0.20
C ASP A 59 -9.47 5.86 -0.79
N SER A 60 -8.87 5.73 -1.97
CA SER A 60 -8.57 4.44 -2.60
C SER A 60 -7.23 4.48 -3.33
N VAL A 61 -6.45 3.41 -3.19
CA VAL A 61 -5.19 3.23 -3.92
C VAL A 61 -5.44 3.12 -5.42
N SER A 62 -6.57 2.52 -5.83
CA SER A 62 -6.93 2.32 -7.24
C SER A 62 -7.15 3.62 -8.01
N ALA A 63 -7.29 4.76 -7.31
CA ALA A 63 -7.43 6.07 -7.94
C ALA A 63 -6.09 6.79 -8.17
N ILE A 64 -4.98 6.22 -7.70
CA ILE A 64 -3.64 6.84 -7.73
C ILE A 64 -2.67 6.03 -8.63
N LEU A 65 -3.03 4.80 -9.00
CA LEU A 65 -2.26 3.89 -9.87
C LEU A 65 -2.89 3.78 -11.25
#